data_AF-A0AAW2FLQ1-F1
#
_entry.id   AF-A0AAW2FLQ1-F1
#
_cell.length_a   1.000
_cell.length_b   1.000
_cell.length_c   1.000
_cell.angle_alpha   90.00
_cell.angle_beta   90.00
_cell.angle_gamma   90.00
#
_symmetry.space_group_name_H-M   'P 1'
#
loop_
_entity.id
_entity.type
_entity.pdbx_description
1 polymer ?
#
loop_
_entity_poly.entity_id
_entity_poly.type
_entity_poly.pdbx_seq_one_letter_code
_entity_poly.pdbx_strand_id
1 'polypeptide(L)'
;MADYYGNGLVVYNSVKDSMCRIESKYMEPVDDLFVLKNHDTFIYPAGIFSMTVICNECKTSCYLYWAPISGKAIYRTDIDHLLNCPNKDQANNKTKYTIKLASQTVDMESVDHTLYYSDTGAMSIVRRNVCKLSSQSKPVTVTEEMQPVLGVVTTMSSLENGKEMQFIEDNYKIFKYTSVDLSSINFRYCRFKI
;
A
#
# COMPACT_ATOMS: atom_id res chain seq x y z
N MET A 1 11.27 5.63 -4.43
CA MET A 1 10.23 5.89 -5.44
C MET A 1 9.86 4.57 -6.09
N ALA A 2 8.57 4.25 -6.12
CA ALA A 2 8.07 3.07 -6.82
C ALA A 2 7.88 3.37 -8.30
N ASP A 3 8.36 2.47 -9.15
CA ASP A 3 8.10 2.44 -10.58
C ASP A 3 7.10 1.31 -10.86
N TYR A 4 5.82 1.67 -10.82
CA TYR A 4 4.71 0.72 -10.96
C TYR A 4 4.55 0.18 -12.39
N TYR A 5 5.16 0.82 -13.40
CA TYR A 5 5.16 0.30 -14.77
C TYR A 5 6.34 -0.64 -15.01
N GLY A 6 7.52 -0.30 -14.52
CA GLY A 6 8.72 -1.12 -14.64
C GLY A 6 8.92 -2.15 -13.50
N ASN A 7 7.99 -2.22 -12.55
CA ASN A 7 7.99 -3.17 -11.43
C ASN A 7 9.24 -3.09 -10.54
N GLY A 8 9.73 -1.88 -10.29
CA GLY A 8 10.97 -1.65 -9.56
C GLY A 8 10.87 -0.58 -8.49
N LEU A 9 11.82 -0.60 -7.56
CA LEU A 9 11.97 0.39 -6.51
C LEU A 9 13.27 1.16 -6.70
N VAL A 10 13.19 2.48 -6.88
CA VAL A 10 14.36 3.35 -6.85
C VAL A 10 14.61 3.80 -5.42
N VAL A 11 15.80 3.50 -4.91
CA VAL A 11 16.27 3.91 -3.57
C VAL A 11 17.39 4.92 -3.74
N TYR A 12 17.29 6.02 -3.00
CA TYR A 12 18.32 7.05 -2.91
C TYR A 12 18.86 7.07 -1.48
N ASN A 13 20.17 6.93 -1.34
CA ASN A 13 20.89 7.07 -0.09
C ASN A 13 21.60 8.42 -0.09
N SER A 14 21.05 9.39 0.65
CA SER A 14 21.57 10.75 0.74
C SER A 14 22.92 10.85 1.45
N VAL A 15 23.24 9.91 2.37
CA VAL A 15 24.51 9.90 3.09
C VAL A 15 25.67 9.52 2.16
N LYS A 16 25.41 8.58 1.24
CA LYS A 16 26.39 8.12 0.25
C LYS A 16 26.29 8.84 -1.09
N ASP A 17 25.33 9.75 -1.23
CA ASP A 17 24.90 10.36 -2.50
C ASP A 17 24.80 9.34 -3.65
N SER A 18 24.14 8.21 -3.36
CA SER A 18 24.07 7.07 -4.27
C SER A 18 22.64 6.65 -4.51
N MET A 19 22.33 6.23 -5.75
CA MET A 19 21.03 5.69 -6.10
C MET A 19 21.16 4.30 -6.71
N CYS A 20 20.13 3.48 -6.53
CA CYS A 20 20.00 2.21 -7.23
C CYS A 20 18.55 1.85 -7.49
N ARG A 21 18.36 0.99 -8.48
CA ARG A 21 17.09 0.36 -8.79
C ARG A 21 17.12 -1.07 -8.25
N ILE A 22 16.11 -1.42 -7.47
CA ILE A 22 15.91 -2.75 -6.90
C ILE A 22 14.70 -3.36 -7.59
N GLU A 23 14.83 -4.62 -7.99
CA GLU A 23 13.76 -5.38 -8.61
C GLU A 23 13.47 -6.62 -7.77
N SER A 24 12.22 -7.07 -7.79
CA SER A 24 11.77 -8.24 -7.04
C SER A 24 10.56 -8.82 -7.75
N LYS A 25 10.47 -10.15 -7.81
CA LYS A 25 9.29 -10.81 -8.42
C LYS A 25 7.99 -10.44 -7.72
N TYR A 26 8.08 -10.04 -6.45
CA TYR A 26 6.92 -9.64 -5.67
C TYR A 26 6.40 -8.26 -6.09
N MET A 27 7.21 -7.44 -6.78
CA MET A 27 6.86 -6.09 -7.24
C MET A 27 6.11 -6.12 -8.57
N GLU A 28 6.00 -7.28 -9.20
CA GLU A 28 5.29 -7.50 -10.46
C GLU A 28 3.77 -7.63 -10.20
N PRO A 29 2.92 -7.25 -11.16
CA PRO A 29 1.48 -7.49 -11.07
C PRO A 29 1.15 -8.99 -11.04
N VAL A 30 0.14 -9.37 -10.26
CA VAL A 30 -0.30 -10.77 -10.06
C VAL A 30 -1.81 -10.95 -10.32
N ASP A 31 -2.61 -9.92 -10.04
CA ASP A 31 -4.07 -9.93 -10.23
C ASP A 31 -4.54 -8.56 -10.73
N ASP A 32 -4.71 -8.47 -12.05
CA ASP A 32 -5.00 -7.22 -12.76
C ASP A 32 -6.50 -6.87 -12.75
N LEU A 33 -7.37 -7.78 -12.33
CA LEU A 33 -8.82 -7.57 -12.33
C LEU A 33 -9.26 -6.92 -11.02
N PHE A 34 -9.78 -5.71 -11.14
CA PHE A 34 -10.43 -5.00 -10.05
C PHE A 34 -11.93 -5.25 -10.10
N VAL A 35 -12.52 -5.54 -8.94
CA VAL A 35 -13.97 -5.67 -8.76
C VAL A 35 -14.38 -4.77 -7.60
N LEU A 36 -15.14 -3.73 -7.91
CA LEU A 36 -15.63 -2.75 -6.94
C LEU A 36 -16.93 -3.23 -6.29
N LYS A 37 -17.30 -2.60 -5.16
CA LYS A 37 -18.49 -2.94 -4.37
C LYS A 37 -19.79 -2.86 -5.17
N ASN A 38 -19.87 -1.96 -6.13
CA ASN A 38 -21.00 -1.79 -7.04
C ASN A 38 -20.97 -2.75 -8.25
N HIS A 39 -20.14 -3.81 -8.21
CA HIS A 39 -19.93 -4.79 -9.27
C HIS A 39 -19.26 -4.26 -10.54
N ASP A 40 -18.77 -3.03 -10.49
CA ASP A 40 -17.96 -2.47 -11.56
C ASP A 40 -16.60 -3.14 -11.63
N THR A 41 -16.16 -3.47 -12.84
CA THR A 41 -14.85 -4.08 -13.07
C THR A 41 -13.98 -3.28 -14.01
N PHE A 42 -12.67 -3.43 -13.87
CA PHE A 42 -11.68 -2.90 -14.80
C PHE A 42 -10.36 -3.67 -14.67
N ILE A 43 -9.55 -3.64 -15.73
CA ILE A 43 -8.23 -4.29 -15.77
C ILE A 43 -7.16 -3.21 -15.67
N TYR A 44 -6.28 -3.33 -14.68
CA TYR A 44 -5.18 -2.40 -14.49
C TYR A 44 -3.94 -3.20 -14.07
N PRO A 45 -3.01 -3.51 -15.00
CA PRO A 45 -1.76 -4.23 -14.69
C PRO A 45 -0.67 -3.25 -14.26
N ALA A 46 -0.37 -3.21 -12.97
CA ALA A 46 0.66 -2.35 -12.38
C ALA A 46 1.30 -2.99 -11.15
N GLY A 47 2.61 -2.82 -11.06
CA GLY A 47 3.45 -3.34 -9.99
C GLY A 47 3.43 -2.52 -8.71
N ILE A 48 4.55 -2.55 -7.99
CA ILE A 48 4.77 -1.86 -6.71
C ILE A 48 4.28 -0.40 -6.75
N PHE A 49 3.50 0.01 -5.75
CA PHE A 49 3.05 1.40 -5.63
C PHE A 49 2.79 1.83 -4.19
N SER A 50 1.81 1.23 -3.52
CA SER A 50 1.43 1.61 -2.15
C SER A 50 2.59 1.25 -1.23
N MET A 51 3.15 2.22 -0.51
CA MET A 51 4.34 2.05 0.31
C MET A 51 4.25 2.88 1.57
N THR A 52 4.68 2.34 2.70
CA THR A 52 4.89 3.11 3.93
C THR A 52 6.03 2.50 4.74
N VAL A 53 6.58 3.28 5.66
CA VAL A 53 7.71 2.86 6.50
C VAL A 53 7.24 2.79 7.94
N ILE A 54 7.44 1.63 8.55
CA ILE A 54 7.28 1.48 10.00
C ILE A 54 8.67 1.29 10.59
N CYS A 55 9.09 2.30 11.35
CA CYS A 55 10.24 2.22 12.24
C CYS A 55 9.80 1.77 13.62
N ASN A 56 10.71 1.08 14.32
CA ASN A 56 10.43 0.55 15.64
C ASN A 56 9.33 -0.50 15.66
N GLU A 57 9.37 -1.53 14.80
CA GLU A 57 8.43 -2.67 14.85
C GLU A 57 8.59 -3.51 16.13
N CYS A 58 8.39 -2.92 17.29
CA CYS A 58 8.67 -3.54 18.57
C CYS A 58 10.18 -3.92 18.77
N LYS A 59 11.11 -3.40 17.93
CA LYS A 59 12.61 -3.43 18.01
C LYS A 59 13.26 -2.32 17.15
N THR A 60 14.59 -2.11 17.24
CA THR A 60 15.39 -1.01 16.59
C THR A 60 15.49 -1.00 15.05
N SER A 61 14.70 -1.79 14.32
CA SER A 61 14.77 -1.87 12.84
C SER A 61 13.59 -1.16 12.17
N CYS A 62 13.83 -0.62 10.98
CA CYS A 62 12.79 -0.04 10.13
C CYS A 62 12.52 -0.93 8.91
N TYR A 63 11.24 -1.13 8.61
CA TYR A 63 10.81 -1.93 7.46
C TYR A 63 10.02 -1.07 6.49
N LEU A 64 10.31 -1.25 5.19
CA LEU A 64 9.46 -0.77 4.12
C LEU A 64 8.35 -1.79 3.89
N TYR A 65 7.11 -1.37 4.09
CA TYR A 65 5.91 -2.10 3.72
C TYR A 65 5.44 -1.64 2.36
N TRP A 66 5.00 -2.57 1.52
CA TRP A 66 4.51 -2.23 0.21
C TRP A 66 3.58 -3.28 -0.40
N ALA A 67 2.79 -2.86 -1.37
CA ALA A 67 1.97 -3.73 -2.20
C ALA A 67 2.08 -3.30 -3.68
N PRO A 68 2.02 -4.26 -4.63
CA PRO A 68 1.72 -3.93 -6.01
C PRO A 68 0.25 -3.53 -6.15
N ILE A 69 -0.05 -2.58 -7.04
CA ILE A 69 -1.44 -2.14 -7.31
C ILE A 69 -2.28 -3.35 -7.68
N SER A 70 -1.76 -4.18 -8.59
CA SER A 70 -2.41 -5.40 -9.09
C SER A 70 -2.01 -6.60 -8.26
N GLY A 71 -2.19 -6.53 -6.95
CA GLY A 71 -1.95 -7.66 -6.06
C GLY A 71 -2.75 -7.59 -4.78
N LYS A 72 -2.88 -8.75 -4.13
CA LYS A 72 -3.68 -8.94 -2.92
C LYS A 72 -2.81 -9.31 -1.72
N ALA A 73 -1.62 -8.74 -1.67
CA ALA A 73 -0.62 -9.02 -0.65
C ALA A 73 0.17 -7.77 -0.28
N ILE A 74 0.38 -7.55 1.02
CA ILE A 74 1.37 -6.61 1.52
C ILE A 74 2.63 -7.39 1.88
N TYR A 75 3.74 -6.92 1.34
CA TYR A 75 5.08 -7.40 1.61
C TYR A 75 5.84 -6.41 2.47
N ARG A 76 6.93 -6.88 3.07
CA ARG A 76 7.89 -6.00 3.74
C ARG A 76 9.32 -6.46 3.55
N THR A 77 10.24 -5.52 3.68
CA THR A 77 11.68 -5.82 3.73
C THR A 77 12.40 -4.77 4.57
N ASP A 78 13.58 -5.15 5.05
CA ASP A 78 14.41 -4.28 5.90
C ASP A 78 14.97 -3.13 5.05
N ILE A 79 14.87 -1.90 5.54
CA ILE A 79 15.38 -0.73 4.83
C ILE A 79 16.91 -0.78 4.71
N ASP A 80 17.62 -1.28 5.72
CA ASP A 80 19.08 -1.39 5.67
C ASP A 80 19.52 -2.37 4.58
N HIS A 81 18.72 -3.42 4.35
CA HIS A 81 18.94 -4.33 3.22
C HIS A 81 18.77 -3.60 1.89
N LEU A 82 17.73 -2.78 1.73
CA LEU A 82 17.50 -2.01 0.50
C LEU A 82 18.58 -0.95 0.24
N LEU A 83 19.07 -0.28 1.29
CA LEU A 83 20.14 0.73 1.19
C LEU A 83 21.49 0.15 0.73
N ASN A 84 21.64 -1.18 0.75
CA ASN A 84 22.80 -1.88 0.20
C ASN A 84 22.63 -2.28 -1.27
N CYS A 85 21.56 -1.83 -1.94
CA CYS A 85 21.30 -2.04 -3.36
C CYS A 85 21.35 -3.52 -3.78
N PRO A 86 20.51 -4.38 -3.19
CA PRO A 86 20.51 -5.80 -3.45
C PRO A 86 20.10 -6.10 -4.89
N ASN A 87 20.65 -7.17 -5.47
CA ASN A 87 20.16 -7.70 -6.74
C ASN A 87 18.79 -8.40 -6.57
N LYS A 88 18.16 -8.81 -7.68
CA LYS A 88 16.81 -9.41 -7.68
C LYS A 88 16.69 -10.62 -6.75
N ASP A 89 17.67 -11.52 -6.73
CA ASP A 89 17.64 -12.72 -5.89
C ASP A 89 17.78 -12.39 -4.40
N GLN A 90 18.67 -11.46 -4.06
CA GLN A 90 18.84 -10.97 -2.70
C GLN A 90 17.57 -10.25 -2.20
N ALA A 91 16.96 -9.42 -3.04
CA ALA A 91 15.71 -8.74 -2.74
C ALA A 91 14.56 -9.74 -2.54
N ASN A 92 14.42 -10.73 -3.42
CA ASN A 92 13.43 -11.80 -3.30
C ASN A 92 13.58 -12.55 -1.98
N ASN A 93 14.80 -12.95 -1.61
CA ASN A 93 15.06 -13.72 -0.39
C ASN A 93 14.73 -12.94 0.90
N LYS A 94 14.95 -11.62 0.90
CA LYS A 94 14.67 -10.76 2.06
C LYS A 94 13.27 -10.16 2.08
N THR A 95 12.48 -10.36 1.03
CA THR A 95 11.07 -9.93 0.99
C THR A 95 10.21 -10.91 1.76
N LYS A 96 9.43 -10.41 2.71
CA LYS A 96 8.52 -11.22 3.52
C LYS A 96 7.07 -10.87 3.20
N TYR A 97 6.28 -11.89 2.93
CA TYR A 97 4.83 -11.79 2.91
C TYR A 97 4.32 -11.45 4.32
N THR A 98 3.45 -10.45 4.44
CA THR A 98 2.99 -9.95 5.76
C THR A 98 1.48 -10.03 5.93
N ILE A 99 0.70 -9.54 4.96
CA ILE A 99 -0.76 -9.48 5.06
C ILE A 99 -1.40 -9.99 3.76
N LYS A 100 -2.42 -10.85 3.91
CA LYS A 100 -3.35 -11.17 2.83
C LYS A 100 -4.40 -10.07 2.74
N LEU A 101 -4.60 -9.51 1.55
CA LEU A 101 -5.66 -8.54 1.31
C LEU A 101 -6.92 -9.23 0.76
N ALA A 102 -8.09 -8.71 1.10
CA ALA A 102 -9.36 -9.14 0.52
C ALA A 102 -9.51 -8.63 -0.93
N SER A 103 -9.07 -7.41 -1.19
CA SER A 103 -8.97 -6.80 -2.52
C SER A 103 -7.66 -6.03 -2.70
N GLN A 104 -7.43 -5.46 -3.87
CA GLN A 104 -6.27 -4.63 -4.16
C GLN A 104 -6.27 -3.33 -3.33
N THR A 105 -5.08 -2.87 -2.96
CA THR A 105 -4.86 -1.57 -2.32
C THR A 105 -4.20 -0.60 -3.28
N VAL A 106 -4.67 0.65 -3.31
CA VAL A 106 -4.07 1.73 -4.11
C VAL A 106 -3.17 2.59 -3.24
N ASP A 107 -3.56 2.92 -2.02
CA ASP A 107 -2.67 3.65 -1.11
C ASP A 107 -2.63 3.09 0.30
N MET A 108 -1.53 3.39 1.00
CA MET A 108 -1.23 2.90 2.34
C MET A 108 -0.42 3.93 3.12
N GLU A 109 -0.78 4.12 4.37
CA GLU A 109 -0.07 4.94 5.34
C GLU A 109 0.19 4.13 6.63
N SER A 110 1.14 4.58 7.43
CA SER A 110 1.36 4.04 8.77
C SER A 110 1.33 5.15 9.83
N VAL A 111 0.79 4.79 10.99
CA VAL A 111 0.91 5.58 12.22
C VAL A 111 1.31 4.63 13.34
N ASP A 112 2.44 4.93 13.97
CA ASP A 112 3.11 4.06 14.94
C ASP A 112 3.29 2.62 14.40
N HIS A 113 2.63 1.64 15.00
CA HIS A 113 2.67 0.23 14.61
C HIS A 113 1.42 -0.21 13.85
N THR A 114 0.70 0.73 13.25
CA THR A 114 -0.58 0.48 12.58
C THR A 114 -0.48 0.87 11.12
N LEU A 115 -0.80 -0.07 10.24
CA LEU A 115 -1.03 0.19 8.83
C LEU A 115 -2.48 0.61 8.61
N TYR A 116 -2.66 1.60 7.75
CA TYR A 116 -3.93 1.99 7.16
C TYR A 116 -3.78 1.78 5.66
N TYR A 117 -4.64 0.97 5.05
CA TYR A 117 -4.59 0.73 3.61
C TYR A 117 -5.99 0.73 3.02
N SER A 118 -6.09 1.13 1.76
CA SER A 118 -7.36 1.08 1.04
C SER A 118 -7.75 -0.36 0.70
N ASP A 119 -9.04 -0.68 0.86
CA ASP A 119 -9.66 -1.85 0.25
C ASP A 119 -10.54 -1.36 -0.90
N THR A 120 -10.00 -1.50 -2.12
CA THR A 120 -10.64 -0.98 -3.34
C THR A 120 -11.97 -1.70 -3.61
N GLY A 121 -12.03 -3.00 -3.36
CA GLY A 121 -13.23 -3.81 -3.58
C GLY A 121 -14.35 -3.51 -2.59
N ALA A 122 -14.02 -3.29 -1.31
CA ALA A 122 -15.00 -2.94 -0.28
C ALA A 122 -15.31 -1.44 -0.20
N MET A 123 -14.53 -0.61 -0.91
CA MET A 123 -14.58 0.86 -0.84
C MET A 123 -14.45 1.33 0.61
N SER A 124 -13.31 1.02 1.22
CA SER A 124 -13.04 1.36 2.62
C SER A 124 -11.55 1.56 2.90
N ILE A 125 -11.23 2.09 4.07
CA ILE A 125 -9.88 2.08 4.64
C ILE A 125 -9.86 1.05 5.75
N VAL A 126 -8.90 0.13 5.70
CA VAL A 126 -8.69 -0.94 6.68
C VAL A 126 -7.53 -0.56 7.59
N ARG A 127 -7.71 -0.77 8.89
CA ARG A 127 -6.69 -0.55 9.92
C ARG A 127 -6.14 -1.87 10.45
N ARG A 128 -4.81 -2.00 10.53
CA ARG A 128 -4.17 -3.22 11.03
C ARG A 128 -2.88 -2.96 11.82
N ASN A 129 -2.84 -3.42 13.07
CA ASN A 129 -1.64 -3.35 13.90
C ASN A 129 -0.64 -4.46 13.53
N VAL A 130 0.59 -4.09 13.18
CA VAL A 130 1.62 -5.03 12.69
C VAL A 130 2.34 -5.80 13.80
N CYS A 131 2.44 -5.27 15.02
CA CYS A 131 3.04 -6.02 16.13
C CYS A 131 2.16 -7.18 16.60
N LYS A 132 0.84 -7.11 16.37
CA LYS A 132 -0.07 -8.26 16.62
C LYS A 132 0.09 -9.39 15.58
N LEU A 133 0.70 -9.10 14.41
CA LEU A 133 0.95 -10.11 13.36
C LEU A 133 2.16 -11.00 13.69
N SER A 134 3.20 -10.46 14.34
CA SER A 134 4.45 -11.18 14.62
C SER A 134 4.34 -12.14 15.81
N SER A 135 3.33 -11.99 16.66
CA SER A 135 3.18 -12.76 17.90
C SER A 135 2.54 -14.16 17.75
N GLN A 136 2.00 -14.54 16.58
CA GLN A 136 1.11 -15.70 16.52
C GLN A 136 1.30 -16.57 15.26
N SER A 137 1.59 -17.86 15.48
CA SER A 137 1.72 -18.94 14.48
C SER A 137 0.38 -19.49 13.97
N LYS A 138 -0.74 -18.85 14.35
CA LYS A 138 -2.09 -19.20 13.89
C LYS A 138 -2.76 -17.93 13.37
N PRO A 139 -3.59 -18.01 12.31
CA PRO A 139 -4.37 -16.89 11.83
C PRO A 139 -5.43 -16.56 12.88
N VAL A 140 -5.09 -15.67 13.82
CA VAL A 140 -6.11 -15.01 14.63
C VAL A 140 -6.76 -13.97 13.74
N THR A 141 -8.09 -14.01 13.73
CA THR A 141 -8.94 -12.97 13.16
C THR A 141 -8.62 -11.66 13.87
N VAL A 142 -7.65 -10.91 13.35
CA VAL A 142 -7.48 -9.50 13.71
C VAL A 142 -8.78 -8.84 13.29
N THR A 143 -9.54 -8.29 14.23
CA THR A 143 -10.75 -7.53 13.91
C THR A 143 -10.32 -6.32 13.09
N GLU A 144 -10.55 -6.39 11.79
CA GLU A 144 -10.31 -5.30 10.85
C GLU A 144 -11.38 -4.23 11.10
N GLU A 145 -10.94 -3.05 11.57
CA GLU A 145 -11.79 -1.87 11.61
C GLU A 145 -11.78 -1.24 10.21
N MET A 146 -12.98 -1.02 9.66
CA MET A 146 -13.16 -0.47 8.31
C MET A 146 -13.85 0.88 8.40
N GLN A 147 -13.22 1.89 7.80
CA GLN A 147 -13.84 3.20 7.57
C GLN A 147 -14.42 3.21 6.16
N PRO A 148 -15.75 3.31 5.97
CA PRO A 148 -16.35 3.34 4.64
C PRO A 148 -15.95 4.62 3.89
N VAL A 149 -15.78 4.48 2.57
CA VAL A 149 -15.50 5.59 1.65
C VAL A 149 -16.43 5.53 0.43
N LEU A 150 -16.49 6.60 -0.37
CA LEU A 150 -17.41 6.76 -1.51
C LEU A 150 -16.72 6.54 -2.87
N GLY A 151 -15.39 6.49 -2.92
CA GLY A 151 -14.59 6.28 -4.12
C GLY A 151 -13.35 5.43 -3.85
N VAL A 152 -12.44 5.39 -4.82
CA VAL A 152 -11.13 4.75 -4.65
C VAL A 152 -10.22 5.73 -3.91
N VAL A 153 -9.62 5.30 -2.80
CA VAL A 153 -8.63 6.12 -2.08
C VAL A 153 -7.34 6.16 -2.88
N THR A 154 -6.98 7.33 -3.41
CA THR A 154 -5.80 7.51 -4.28
C THR A 154 -4.62 8.13 -3.57
N THR A 155 -4.84 8.81 -2.45
CA THR A 155 -3.76 9.17 -1.54
C THR A 155 -4.25 9.26 -0.09
N MET A 156 -3.37 8.97 0.85
CA MET A 156 -3.58 8.96 2.28
C MET A 156 -2.32 9.50 2.98
N SER A 157 -2.51 10.28 4.05
CA SER A 157 -1.42 10.70 4.91
C SER A 157 -1.92 11.04 6.31
N SER A 158 -1.05 10.91 7.30
CA SER A 158 -1.37 11.30 8.67
C SER A 158 -1.05 12.77 8.96
N LEU A 159 -1.86 13.38 9.81
CA LEU A 159 -1.72 14.75 10.31
C LEU A 159 -1.57 14.75 11.84
N GLU A 160 -1.17 15.92 12.37
CA GLU A 160 -1.14 16.20 13.82
C GLU A 160 -0.37 15.16 14.65
N ASN A 161 0.77 14.69 14.12
CA ASN A 161 1.57 13.61 14.71
C ASN A 161 0.79 12.30 14.85
N GLY A 162 -0.03 11.94 13.86
CA GLY A 162 -0.74 10.67 13.83
C GLY A 162 -2.06 10.64 14.60
N LYS A 163 -2.72 11.80 14.78
CA LYS A 163 -4.05 11.88 15.43
C LYS A 163 -5.21 11.94 14.46
N GLU A 164 -4.93 12.37 13.23
CA GLU A 164 -5.92 12.47 12.17
C GLU A 164 -5.35 11.86 10.90
N MET A 165 -6.19 11.18 10.14
CA MET A 165 -5.88 10.72 8.80
C MET A 165 -6.57 11.63 7.80
N GLN A 166 -5.84 12.11 6.80
CA GLN A 166 -6.40 12.78 5.62
C GLN A 166 -6.25 11.87 4.40
N PHE A 167 -7.21 11.92 3.49
CA PHE A 167 -7.14 11.16 2.25
C PHE A 167 -7.91 11.85 1.13
N ILE A 168 -7.51 11.54 -0.11
CA ILE A 168 -8.29 11.87 -1.30
C ILE A 168 -8.88 10.58 -1.83
N GLU A 169 -10.16 10.65 -2.15
CA GLU A 169 -10.82 9.63 -2.94
C GLU A 169 -11.33 10.23 -4.24
N ASP A 170 -11.28 9.43 -5.29
CA ASP A 170 -11.77 9.81 -6.58
C ASP A 170 -12.40 8.64 -7.33
N ASN A 171 -12.99 8.97 -8.47
CA ASN A 171 -13.53 7.98 -9.39
C ASN A 171 -12.47 7.57 -10.44
N TYR A 172 -11.23 7.24 -10.05
CA TYR A 172 -10.11 6.94 -10.96
C TYR A 172 -10.47 6.05 -12.16
N LYS A 173 -11.33 5.03 -11.96
CA LYS A 173 -11.84 4.17 -13.04
C LYS A 173 -12.47 4.99 -14.17
N ILE A 174 -13.25 6.01 -13.82
CA ILE A 174 -13.90 6.91 -14.76
C ILE A 174 -12.86 7.68 -15.57
N PHE A 175 -11.76 8.14 -14.94
CA PHE A 175 -10.72 8.92 -15.62
C PHE A 175 -9.95 8.13 -16.68
N LYS A 176 -9.77 6.82 -16.48
CA LYS A 176 -8.98 5.99 -17.40
C LYS A 176 -9.81 5.26 -18.45
N TYR A 177 -11.07 4.92 -18.15
CA TYR A 177 -11.86 4.00 -18.97
C TYR A 177 -13.20 4.55 -19.48
N THR A 178 -13.66 5.73 -19.03
CA THR A 178 -14.92 6.33 -19.49
C THR A 178 -14.82 7.87 -19.58
N SER A 179 -15.94 8.54 -19.90
CA SER A 179 -16.05 10.00 -19.77
C SER A 179 -16.42 10.37 -18.33
N VAL A 180 -15.79 11.42 -17.80
CA VAL A 180 -16.09 11.97 -16.48
C VAL A 180 -17.41 12.74 -16.54
N ASP A 181 -18.38 12.35 -15.70
CA ASP A 181 -19.59 13.13 -15.51
C ASP A 181 -19.26 14.37 -14.66
N LEU A 182 -19.08 15.50 -15.35
CA LEU A 182 -18.77 16.79 -14.74
C LEU A 182 -19.92 17.36 -13.90
N SER A 183 -21.13 16.79 -13.99
CA SER A 183 -22.26 17.17 -13.14
C SER A 183 -22.24 16.50 -11.75
N SER A 184 -21.35 15.52 -11.54
CA SER A 184 -21.21 14.75 -10.31
C SER A 184 -19.95 15.11 -9.50
N ILE A 185 -19.92 14.75 -8.22
CA ILE A 185 -18.73 14.90 -7.36
C ILE A 185 -17.76 13.76 -7.66
N ASN A 186 -16.66 14.08 -8.33
CA ASN A 186 -15.64 13.13 -8.78
C ASN A 186 -14.42 13.01 -7.86
N PHE A 187 -14.16 14.03 -7.04
CA PHE A 187 -13.03 14.09 -6.11
C PHE A 187 -13.53 14.53 -4.75
N ARG A 188 -13.06 13.88 -3.69
CA ARG A 188 -13.35 14.28 -2.32
C ARG A 188 -12.06 14.27 -1.52
N TYR A 189 -11.92 15.29 -0.69
CA TYR A 189 -10.91 15.36 0.35
C TYR A 189 -11.59 15.09 1.69
N CYS A 190 -11.10 14.11 2.41
CA CYS A 190 -11.74 13.57 3.60
C CYS A 190 -10.75 13.51 4.76
N ARG A 191 -11.27 13.57 5.99
CA ARG A 191 -10.49 13.38 7.21
C ARG A 191 -11.25 12.58 8.26
N PHE A 192 -10.53 11.84 9.10
CA PHE A 192 -11.08 11.19 10.29
C PHE A 192 -10.03 11.05 11.38
N LYS A 193 -10.48 11.02 12.64
CA LYS A 193 -9.60 10.83 13.81
C LYS A 193 -9.19 9.36 13.94
N ILE A 194 -7.95 9.11 14.35
CA ILE A 194 -7.35 7.77 14.49
C ILE A 194 -6.83 7.50 15.91
#